data_AF-A0A229P4U6-F1
#
_entry.id   AF-A0A229P4U6-F1
#
_cell.length_a   1.000
_cell.length_b   1.000
_cell.length_c   1.000
_cell.angle_alpha   90.00
_cell.angle_beta   90.00
_cell.angle_gamma   90.00
#
_symmetry.space_group_name_H-M   'P 1'
#
loop_
_entity.id
_entity.type
_entity.pdbx_description
1 polymer ?
#
loop_
_entity_poly.entity_id
_entity_poly.type
_entity_poly.pdbx_seq_one_letter_code
_entity_poly.pdbx_strand_id
1 'polypeptide(L)'
;MKPKVPAKKLVKGQAKKPAKSSMMQMKLNNLLKKHVRMSQQSSGNKSGQQGRSVIRSTGVLKKNPTIKEAQIDFMNRRSSEVTATILYINWDSNNPQLIATQSDIVPSNTLAQFSNPILDVEFHYEIVVIQSHTANVIVNYFGSDIVSAPQTGNVVLDRDLIPIKLL
;
A
#
# COMPACT_ATOMS: atom_id res chain seq x y z
N MET A 1 9.98 -13.24 66.03
CA MET A 1 8.87 -13.03 65.08
C MET A 1 9.23 -11.87 64.16
N LYS A 2 9.32 -12.09 62.84
CA LYS A 2 9.58 -11.01 61.86
C LYS A 2 8.24 -10.51 61.28
N PRO A 3 7.99 -9.20 61.16
CA PRO A 3 6.74 -8.69 60.62
C PRO A 3 6.70 -8.85 59.10
N LYS A 4 5.54 -9.30 58.58
CA LYS A 4 5.27 -9.54 57.16
C LYS A 4 4.74 -8.24 56.55
N VAL A 5 5.50 -7.60 55.67
CA VAL A 5 5.08 -6.39 54.95
C VAL A 5 4.07 -6.77 53.87
N PRO A 6 2.91 -6.10 53.74
CA PRO A 6 1.93 -6.40 52.70
C PRO A 6 2.40 -5.91 51.33
N ALA A 7 2.31 -6.79 50.33
CA ALA A 7 2.66 -6.49 48.94
C ALA A 7 1.68 -5.45 48.34
N LYS A 8 2.22 -4.32 47.85
CA LYS A 8 1.46 -3.36 47.05
C LYS A 8 1.01 -4.02 45.74
N LYS A 9 -0.30 -4.11 45.50
CA LYS A 9 -0.86 -4.46 44.18
C LYS A 9 -0.45 -3.39 43.16
N LEU A 10 0.37 -3.77 42.20
CA LEU A 10 0.61 -3.01 40.97
C LEU A 10 -0.72 -2.92 40.20
N VAL A 11 -1.35 -1.75 40.21
CA VAL A 11 -2.45 -1.43 39.30
C VAL A 11 -1.85 -1.39 37.90
N LYS A 12 -2.14 -2.41 37.09
CA LYS A 12 -1.83 -2.41 35.66
C LYS A 12 -2.62 -1.27 35.02
N GLY A 13 -1.98 -0.12 34.82
CA GLY A 13 -2.50 0.93 33.97
C GLY A 13 -2.67 0.34 32.58
N GLN A 14 -3.92 0.16 32.14
CA GLN A 14 -4.19 -0.12 30.74
C GLN A 14 -3.66 1.07 29.95
N ALA A 15 -2.58 0.87 29.20
CA ALA A 15 -2.12 1.83 28.22
C ALA A 15 -3.27 2.04 27.23
N LYS A 16 -3.97 3.17 27.34
CA LYS A 16 -4.94 3.58 26.33
C LYS A 16 -4.17 3.72 25.02
N LYS A 17 -4.43 2.81 24.07
CA LYS A 17 -3.97 2.98 22.69
C LYS A 17 -4.40 4.38 22.23
N PRO A 18 -3.50 5.19 21.65
CA PRO A 18 -3.82 6.56 21.29
C PRO A 18 -4.97 6.57 20.27
N ALA A 19 -6.06 7.26 20.62
CA ALA A 19 -7.26 7.42 19.79
C ALA A 19 -6.98 8.00 18.38
N LYS A 20 -5.80 8.62 18.18
CA LYS A 20 -5.32 9.17 16.90
C LYS A 20 -5.11 8.11 15.81
N SER A 21 -4.84 6.85 16.16
CA SER A 21 -4.66 5.75 15.20
C SER A 21 -5.94 5.46 14.39
N SER A 22 -7.12 5.63 15.01
CA SER A 22 -8.40 5.37 14.34
C SER A 22 -8.71 6.36 13.22
N MET A 23 -8.34 7.64 13.38
CA MET A 23 -8.63 8.67 12.39
C MET A 23 -7.74 8.53 11.15
N MET A 24 -6.47 8.18 11.34
CA MET A 24 -5.53 7.92 10.23
C MET A 24 -5.98 6.70 9.42
N GLN A 25 -6.34 5.61 10.11
CA GLN A 25 -6.87 4.42 9.45
C GLN A 25 -8.16 4.72 8.69
N MET A 26 -9.06 5.54 9.26
CA MET A 26 -10.28 5.98 8.59
C MET A 26 -9.97 6.80 7.33
N LYS A 27 -9.03 7.75 7.40
CA LYS A 27 -8.64 8.56 6.23
C LYS A 27 -8.06 7.70 5.12
N LEU A 28 -7.15 6.78 5.43
CA LEU A 28 -6.60 5.83 4.47
C LEU A 28 -7.71 4.96 3.87
N ASN A 29 -8.57 4.37 4.70
CA ASN A 29 -9.69 3.56 4.22
C ASN A 29 -10.64 4.37 3.32
N ASN A 30 -10.91 5.63 3.62
CA ASN A 30 -11.73 6.50 2.78
C ASN A 30 -11.07 6.79 1.43
N LEU A 31 -9.76 7.05 1.42
CA LEU A 31 -8.96 7.22 0.20
C LEU A 31 -9.05 5.95 -0.67
N LEU A 32 -8.83 4.78 -0.07
CA LEU A 32 -8.85 3.49 -0.77
C LEU A 32 -10.26 3.15 -1.28
N LYS A 33 -11.30 3.33 -0.45
CA LYS A 33 -12.70 3.12 -0.85
C LYS A 33 -13.08 3.98 -2.06
N LYS A 34 -12.61 5.24 -2.10
CA LYS A 34 -12.84 6.13 -3.25
C LYS A 34 -12.25 5.54 -4.53
N HIS A 35 -10.98 5.12 -4.52
CA HIS A 35 -10.31 4.58 -5.71
C HIS A 35 -10.85 3.21 -6.13
N VAL A 36 -11.21 2.34 -5.17
CA VAL A 36 -11.87 1.08 -5.48
C VAL A 36 -13.18 1.32 -6.22
N ARG A 37 -14.04 2.24 -5.72
CA ARG A 37 -15.31 2.58 -6.39
C ARG A 37 -15.10 3.12 -7.80
N MET A 38 -14.10 3.99 -7.98
CA MET A 38 -13.76 4.53 -9.30
C MET A 38 -13.31 3.43 -10.26
N SER A 39 -12.42 2.53 -9.82
CA SER A 39 -11.94 1.41 -10.65
C SER A 39 -13.08 0.49 -11.11
N GLN A 40 -14.11 0.27 -10.27
CA GLN A 40 -15.28 -0.54 -10.61
C GLN A 40 -16.23 0.14 -11.61
N GLN A 41 -16.33 1.48 -11.59
CA GLN A 41 -17.18 2.22 -12.52
C GLN A 41 -16.57 2.30 -13.93
N SER A 42 -15.24 2.36 -14.04
CA SER A 42 -14.53 2.39 -15.32
C SER A 42 -14.55 1.06 -16.08
N SER A 43 -14.80 -0.07 -15.40
CA SER A 43 -14.81 -1.41 -16.03
C SER A 43 -16.11 -1.81 -16.73
N GLY A 44 -17.10 -0.92 -16.89
CA GLY A 44 -18.14 -0.94 -17.95
C GLY A 44 -19.05 -2.16 -18.17
N ASN A 45 -18.81 -3.32 -17.55
CA ASN A 45 -19.51 -4.56 -17.89
C ASN A 45 -20.70 -4.84 -16.96
N LYS A 46 -21.89 -4.80 -17.55
CA LYS A 46 -23.18 -5.22 -17.00
C LYS A 46 -23.33 -6.75 -16.97
N SER A 47 -22.35 -7.48 -16.46
CA SER A 47 -22.48 -8.90 -16.13
C SER A 47 -22.07 -9.10 -14.67
N GLY A 48 -22.90 -9.79 -13.91
CA GLY A 48 -22.92 -9.80 -12.43
C GLY A 48 -21.74 -10.48 -11.73
N GLN A 49 -20.52 -10.38 -12.25
CA GLN A 49 -19.30 -10.68 -11.51
C GLN A 49 -18.68 -9.36 -11.06
N GLN A 50 -19.10 -8.87 -9.89
CA GLN A 50 -18.31 -7.90 -9.15
C GLN A 50 -16.96 -8.54 -8.81
N GLY A 51 -15.95 -8.34 -9.66
CA GLY A 51 -14.58 -8.72 -9.36
C GLY A 51 -14.17 -8.06 -8.05
N ARG A 52 -13.88 -8.87 -7.04
CA ARG A 52 -13.46 -8.37 -5.73
C ARG A 52 -12.10 -7.69 -5.91
N SER A 53 -12.07 -6.37 -5.79
CA SER A 53 -10.82 -5.61 -5.81
C SER A 53 -9.91 -6.08 -4.68
N VAL A 54 -8.63 -6.20 -5.02
CA VAL A 54 -7.57 -6.67 -4.14
C VAL A 54 -6.66 -5.50 -3.89
N ILE A 55 -6.38 -5.24 -2.63
CA ILE A 55 -5.57 -4.11 -2.22
C ILE A 55 -4.36 -4.66 -1.51
N ARG A 56 -3.18 -4.28 -1.98
CA ARG A 56 -1.89 -4.70 -1.43
C ARG A 56 -1.02 -3.48 -1.20
N SER A 57 -0.27 -3.46 -0.12
CA SER A 57 0.56 -2.33 0.28
C SER A 57 1.98 -2.77 0.59
N THR A 58 2.95 -1.89 0.31
CA THR A 58 4.33 -2.05 0.79
C THR A 58 4.46 -1.90 2.30
N GLY A 59 3.43 -1.44 2.99
CA GLY A 59 3.56 -0.77 4.26
C GLY A 59 4.25 0.59 4.10
N VAL A 60 4.37 1.33 5.20
CA VAL A 60 5.13 2.59 5.21
C VAL A 60 6.62 2.27 5.17
N LEU A 61 7.28 2.71 4.09
CA LEU A 61 8.71 2.57 3.88
C LEU A 61 9.41 3.85 4.31
N LYS A 62 10.60 3.69 4.89
CA LYS A 62 11.53 4.80 5.09
C LYS A 62 12.31 5.03 3.80
N LYS A 63 12.24 6.24 3.27
CA LYS A 63 12.93 6.65 2.04
C LYS A 63 14.43 6.73 2.27
N ASN A 64 15.19 6.01 1.47
CA ASN A 64 16.62 6.26 1.33
C ASN A 64 16.81 7.56 0.53
N PRO A 65 17.59 8.54 1.00
CA PRO A 65 17.78 9.83 0.33
C PRO A 65 18.25 9.76 -1.13
N THR A 66 18.88 8.66 -1.55
CA THR A 66 19.30 8.47 -2.94
C THR A 66 18.14 8.11 -3.87
N ILE A 67 17.03 7.60 -3.33
CA ILE A 67 15.86 7.20 -4.11
C ILE A 67 15.07 8.44 -4.51
N LYS A 68 14.77 8.54 -5.79
CA LYS A 68 14.03 9.65 -6.41
C LYS A 68 12.74 9.18 -7.07
N GLU A 69 12.64 7.90 -7.41
CA GLU A 69 11.51 7.32 -8.11
C GLU A 69 11.04 6.03 -7.43
N ALA A 70 9.73 5.83 -7.41
CA ALA A 70 9.09 4.60 -7.01
C ALA A 70 8.67 3.82 -8.27
N GLN A 71 9.26 2.64 -8.48
CA GLN A 71 8.97 1.77 -9.62
C GLN A 71 8.21 0.52 -9.16
N ILE A 72 7.21 0.13 -9.93
CA ILE A 72 6.40 -1.06 -9.72
C ILE A 72 6.45 -1.90 -10.99
N ASP A 73 6.90 -3.14 -10.85
CA ASP A 73 6.75 -4.16 -11.88
C ASP A 73 5.47 -4.95 -11.61
N PHE A 74 4.53 -4.91 -12.54
CA PHE A 74 3.23 -5.58 -12.45
C PHE A 74 3.11 -6.62 -13.56
N MET A 75 3.21 -7.89 -13.21
CA MET A 75 3.11 -9.01 -14.16
C MET A 75 1.72 -9.66 -14.04
N ASN A 76 0.94 -9.58 -15.11
CA ASN A 76 -0.32 -10.28 -15.23
C ASN A 76 -0.08 -11.65 -15.87
N ARG A 77 -0.19 -12.74 -15.11
CA ARG A 77 -0.07 -14.13 -15.61
C ARG A 77 -1.43 -14.80 -15.85
N ARG A 78 -2.50 -14.01 -15.89
CA ARG A 78 -3.85 -14.52 -16.19
C ARG A 78 -4.07 -14.60 -17.69
N SER A 79 -5.09 -15.35 -18.07
CA SER A 79 -5.62 -15.41 -19.44
C SER A 79 -6.53 -14.24 -19.81
N SER A 80 -6.75 -13.29 -18.90
CA SER A 80 -7.57 -12.11 -19.11
C SER A 80 -6.84 -10.85 -18.63
N GLU A 81 -7.29 -9.69 -19.08
CA GLU A 81 -6.76 -8.41 -18.59
C GLU A 81 -7.03 -8.20 -17.09
N VAL A 82 -6.21 -7.35 -16.48
CA VAL A 82 -6.33 -6.91 -15.09
C VAL A 82 -6.16 -5.40 -15.06
N THR A 83 -7.13 -4.69 -14.49
CA THR A 83 -6.97 -3.29 -14.17
C THR A 83 -6.08 -3.17 -12.94
N ALA A 84 -5.00 -2.40 -13.05
CA ALA A 84 -4.09 -2.05 -11.98
C ALA A 84 -4.21 -0.56 -11.69
N THR A 85 -4.33 -0.19 -10.43
CA THR A 85 -4.29 1.19 -9.95
C THR A 85 -3.25 1.31 -8.85
N ILE A 86 -2.24 2.14 -9.05
CA ILE A 86 -1.13 2.39 -8.15
C ILE A 86 -1.34 3.74 -7.48
N LEU A 87 -1.31 3.76 -6.15
CA LEU A 87 -1.37 4.97 -5.33
C LEU A 87 0.00 5.18 -4.67
N TYR A 88 0.52 6.39 -4.82
CA TYR A 88 1.76 6.83 -4.18
C TYR A 88 1.37 7.76 -3.03
N ILE A 89 1.68 7.40 -1.79
CA ILE A 89 1.21 8.11 -0.59
C ILE A 89 2.41 8.62 0.22
N ASN A 90 2.45 9.92 0.51
CA ASN A 90 3.38 10.54 1.46
C ASN A 90 2.83 10.41 2.89
N TRP A 91 3.70 10.01 3.83
CA TRP A 91 3.42 9.85 5.25
C TRP A 91 4.23 10.77 6.18
N ASP A 92 5.04 11.68 5.65
CA ASP A 92 5.92 12.59 6.41
C ASP A 92 5.15 13.43 7.45
N SER A 93 3.92 13.81 7.12
CA SER A 93 3.03 14.59 8.01
C SER A 93 2.27 13.74 9.03
N ASN A 94 2.53 12.42 9.12
CA ASN A 94 1.70 11.45 9.85
C ASN A 94 0.23 11.47 9.41
N ASN A 95 -0.03 11.83 8.16
CA ASN A 95 -1.35 11.84 7.55
C ASN A 95 -1.19 11.42 6.09
N PRO A 96 -2.01 10.48 5.57
CA PRO A 96 -1.83 10.01 4.20
C PRO A 96 -2.11 11.14 3.22
N GLN A 97 -1.10 11.51 2.44
CA GLN A 97 -1.19 12.50 1.38
C GLN A 97 -0.94 11.79 0.04
N LEU A 98 -1.96 11.74 -0.81
CA LEU A 98 -1.82 11.16 -2.14
C LEU A 98 -0.93 12.06 -2.99
N ILE A 99 0.19 11.51 -3.46
CA ILE A 99 1.15 12.17 -4.35
C ILE A 99 0.69 12.02 -5.79
N ALA A 100 0.38 10.79 -6.19
CA ALA A 100 -0.01 10.44 -7.54
C ALA A 100 -0.89 9.19 -7.54
N THR A 101 -1.69 9.08 -8.61
CA THR A 101 -2.43 7.87 -8.95
C THR A 101 -2.13 7.53 -10.41
N GLN A 102 -1.76 6.28 -10.67
CA GLN A 102 -1.64 5.75 -12.02
C GLN A 102 -2.59 4.57 -12.15
N SER A 103 -3.31 4.49 -13.27
CA SER A 103 -4.21 3.38 -13.52
C SER A 103 -4.09 2.95 -14.96
N ASP A 104 -4.00 1.65 -15.18
CA ASP A 104 -3.94 1.09 -16.52
C ASP A 104 -4.58 -0.30 -16.58
N ILE A 105 -4.98 -0.71 -17.78
CA ILE A 105 -5.42 -2.07 -18.07
C ILE A 105 -4.19 -2.85 -18.52
N VAL A 106 -3.78 -3.83 -17.72
CA VAL A 106 -2.64 -4.70 -18.05
C VAL A 106 -3.16 -5.91 -18.82
N PRO A 107 -2.77 -6.10 -20.09
CA PRO A 107 -3.20 -7.24 -20.89
C PRO A 107 -2.83 -8.59 -20.26
N SER A 108 -3.46 -9.66 -20.74
CA SER A 108 -3.13 -11.02 -20.32
C SER A 108 -1.68 -11.38 -20.66
N ASN A 109 -0.98 -12.07 -19.75
CA ASN A 109 0.39 -12.56 -19.93
C ASN A 109 1.44 -11.48 -20.25
N THR A 110 1.26 -10.25 -19.77
CA THR A 110 2.21 -9.15 -19.98
C THR A 110 2.76 -8.58 -18.67
N LEU A 111 3.95 -8.00 -18.77
CA LEU A 111 4.55 -7.14 -17.76
C LEU A 111 4.20 -5.68 -18.09
N ALA A 112 3.73 -4.96 -17.09
CA ALA A 112 3.59 -3.50 -17.12
C ALA A 112 4.51 -2.90 -16.05
N GLN A 113 5.02 -1.71 -16.34
CA GLN A 113 5.83 -0.94 -15.40
C GLN A 113 5.11 0.36 -15.09
N PHE A 114 5.00 0.66 -13.80
CA PHE A 114 4.51 1.94 -13.31
C PHE A 114 5.65 2.62 -12.59
N SER A 115 5.85 3.90 -12.83
CA SER A 115 6.87 4.66 -12.11
C SER A 115 6.41 6.07 -11.83
N ASN A 116 6.74 6.58 -10.65
CA ASN A 116 6.42 7.96 -10.30
C ASN A 116 7.57 8.58 -9.49
N PRO A 117 8.02 9.80 -9.84
CA PRO A 117 8.92 10.56 -9.00
C PRO A 117 8.33 10.77 -7.60
N ILE A 118 9.14 10.61 -6.57
CA ILE A 118 8.78 10.85 -5.17
C ILE A 118 9.67 11.94 -4.57
N LEU A 119 10.01 12.95 -5.37
CA LEU A 119 10.96 14.02 -5.01
C LEU A 119 10.50 14.81 -3.77
N ASP A 120 9.19 15.02 -3.63
CA ASP A 120 8.58 15.79 -2.53
C ASP A 120 8.35 14.97 -1.25
N VAL A 121 8.83 13.72 -1.20
CA VAL A 121 8.84 12.88 0.00
C VAL A 121 10.22 12.96 0.63
N GLU A 122 10.28 13.32 1.91
CA GLU A 122 11.52 13.43 2.67
C GLU A 122 11.87 12.12 3.36
N PHE A 123 10.91 11.50 4.07
CA PHE A 123 11.22 10.37 4.96
C PHE A 123 10.35 9.13 4.75
N HIS A 124 9.05 9.26 4.54
CA HIS A 124 8.12 8.14 4.61
C HIS A 124 7.09 8.16 3.47
N TYR A 125 6.97 7.03 2.79
CA TYR A 125 5.96 6.83 1.76
C TYR A 125 5.43 5.40 1.79
N GLU A 126 4.30 5.20 1.12
CA GLU A 126 3.66 3.91 0.95
C GLU A 126 3.19 3.80 -0.50
N ILE A 127 3.38 2.63 -1.10
CA ILE A 127 2.80 2.28 -2.38
C ILE A 127 1.65 1.32 -2.14
N VAL A 128 0.46 1.68 -2.62
CA VAL A 128 -0.72 0.83 -2.56
C VAL A 128 -1.16 0.44 -3.96
N VAL A 129 -1.29 -0.86 -4.20
CA VAL A 129 -1.75 -1.42 -5.45
C VAL A 129 -3.16 -1.95 -5.28
N ILE A 130 -4.09 -1.43 -6.07
CA ILE A 130 -5.46 -1.89 -6.21
C ILE A 130 -5.57 -2.62 -7.55
N GLN A 131 -6.05 -3.85 -7.55
CA GLN A 131 -6.22 -4.64 -8.77
C GLN A 131 -7.57 -5.36 -8.77
N SER A 132 -8.14 -5.60 -9.95
CA SER A 132 -9.48 -6.19 -10.06
C SER A 132 -9.57 -7.68 -9.66
N HIS A 133 -8.43 -8.38 -9.48
CA HIS A 133 -8.38 -9.83 -9.23
C HIS A 133 -7.17 -10.25 -8.37
N THR A 134 -7.25 -11.38 -7.63
CA THR A 134 -6.20 -11.83 -6.70
C THR A 134 -5.17 -12.78 -7.30
N ALA A 135 -5.60 -13.69 -8.17
CA ALA A 135 -4.79 -14.84 -8.56
C ALA A 135 -3.91 -14.53 -9.78
N ASN A 136 -2.72 -15.14 -9.81
CA ASN A 136 -1.77 -15.10 -10.93
C ASN A 136 -1.38 -13.68 -11.36
N VAL A 137 -1.22 -12.78 -10.40
CA VAL A 137 -0.66 -11.44 -10.60
C VAL A 137 0.52 -11.29 -9.65
N ILE A 138 1.67 -10.86 -10.17
CA ILE A 138 2.88 -10.60 -9.39
C ILE A 138 3.13 -9.10 -9.39
N VAL A 139 3.36 -8.53 -8.22
CA VAL A 139 3.68 -7.10 -8.04
C VAL A 139 4.95 -6.98 -7.23
N ASN A 140 5.96 -6.33 -7.79
CA ASN A 140 7.19 -6.00 -7.08
C ASN A 140 7.37 -4.49 -7.08
N TYR A 141 7.94 -3.98 -5.99
CA TYR A 141 8.29 -2.58 -5.81
C TYR A 141 9.81 -2.42 -5.70
N PHE A 142 10.34 -1.39 -6.35
CA PHE A 142 11.73 -1.00 -6.31
C PHE A 142 11.86 0.53 -6.17
N GLY A 143 12.71 0.98 -5.26
CA GLY A 143 13.22 2.35 -5.28
C GLY A 143 14.31 2.52 -6.33
N SER A 144 14.28 3.62 -7.09
CA SER A 144 15.30 3.98 -8.08
C SER A 144 15.81 5.42 -7.88
N ASP A 145 17.05 5.69 -8.29
CA ASP A 145 17.74 6.98 -8.16
C ASP A 145 17.68 7.88 -9.42
N ILE A 146 16.87 7.49 -10.43
CA ILE A 146 16.65 8.06 -11.79
C ILE A 146 17.33 7.29 -12.93
N VAL A 147 18.35 6.48 -12.68
CA VAL A 147 18.88 5.57 -13.73
C VAL A 147 18.16 4.24 -13.57
N SER A 148 17.65 3.66 -14.65
CA SER A 148 16.81 2.44 -14.70
C SER A 148 17.45 1.15 -14.11
N ALA A 149 18.42 1.26 -13.21
CA ALA A 149 18.99 0.18 -12.43
C ALA A 149 18.28 0.10 -11.06
N PRO A 150 17.71 -1.05 -10.69
CA PRO A 150 17.17 -1.25 -9.36
C PRO A 150 18.29 -1.10 -8.32
N GLN A 151 18.10 -0.20 -7.35
CA GLN A 151 19.07 0.04 -6.31
C GLN A 151 18.99 -1.00 -5.18
N THR A 152 20.09 -1.17 -4.45
CA THR A 152 20.12 -2.06 -3.28
C THR A 152 19.37 -1.39 -2.12
N GLY A 153 18.19 -1.91 -1.77
CA GLY A 153 17.34 -1.39 -0.71
C GLY A 153 16.04 -0.79 -1.23
N ASN A 154 15.07 -0.58 -0.33
CA ASN A 154 13.72 -0.14 -0.69
C ASN A 154 13.08 -1.03 -1.78
N VAL A 155 13.18 -2.34 -1.57
CA VAL A 155 12.56 -3.37 -2.41
C VAL A 155 11.48 -4.07 -1.59
N VAL A 156 10.30 -4.25 -2.17
CA VAL A 156 9.25 -5.07 -1.59
C VAL A 156 8.74 -6.01 -2.67
N LEU A 157 8.95 -7.31 -2.46
CA LEU A 157 8.51 -8.33 -3.41
C LEU A 157 7.05 -8.70 -3.16
N ASP A 158 6.42 -9.33 -4.15
CA ASP A 158 5.01 -9.72 -4.13
C ASP A 158 4.56 -10.42 -2.84
N ARG A 159 5.40 -11.34 -2.35
CA ARG A 159 5.15 -12.13 -1.13
C ARG A 159 5.20 -11.31 0.16
N ASP A 160 5.88 -10.16 0.13
CA ASP A 160 6.10 -9.30 1.28
C ASP A 160 5.06 -8.15 1.34
N LEU A 161 4.23 -8.01 0.29
CA LEU A 161 3.14 -7.05 0.27
C LEU A 161 2.03 -7.42 1.28
N ILE A 162 1.56 -6.41 2.00
CA ILE A 162 0.53 -6.54 3.02
C ILE A 162 -0.85 -6.42 2.38
N PRO A 163 -1.72 -7.45 2.49
CA PRO A 163 -3.08 -7.35 2.00
C PRO A 163 -3.92 -6.43 2.90
N ILE A 164 -4.60 -5.45 2.30
CA ILE A 164 -5.50 -4.53 3.00
C ILE A 164 -6.94 -5.01 2.83
N LYS A 165 -7.63 -5.23 3.95
CA LYS A 165 -9.08 -5.46 3.99
C LYS A 165 -9.77 -4.17 4.38
N LEU A 166 -10.56 -3.62 3.45
CA LEU A 166 -11.45 -2.50 3.77
C LEU A 166 -12.61 -3.03 4.63
N LEU A 167 -12.72 -2.49 5.85
CA LEU A 167 -13.84 -2.72 6.76
C LEU A 167 -15.05 -1.89 6.35
#